data_AF-A0A453RVH7-F1
#
_entry.id   AF-A0A453RVH7-F1
#
_cell.length_a   1.000
_cell.length_b   1.000
_cell.length_c   1.000
_cell.angle_alpha   90.00
_cell.angle_beta   90.00
_cell.angle_gamma   90.00
#
_symmetry.space_group_name_H-M   'P 1'
#
loop_
_entity.id
_entity.type
_entity.pdbx_description
1 polymer ?
#
loop_
_entity_poly.entity_id
_entity_poly.type
_entity_poly.pdbx_seq_one_letter_code
_entity_poly.pdbx_strand_id
1 'polypeptide(L)'
;LQESDIKWASRWDSYLLMTDDQIHWFSIVNSLMIVLFLSGMVAMIMLRTLYRDISKYNQLETQEEAQEETGWKLVHGDVFRPPANSDWLCVYVGTGVQFFGMMLVTMVFAVLGFLSPSNRGGLMTAMLLLWVFMGLLAGYSSSRLYKLFKGSEWKNIALRTAFTFPGSVFTVFFFLNILIWGQKSSGAVPFTTMFALVL
;
A
#
# COMPACT_ATOMS: atom_id res chain seq x y z
N LEU A 1 -67.15 54.46 -69.82
CA LEU A 1 -66.58 53.81 -68.62
C LEU A 1 -66.10 52.45 -69.08
N GLN A 2 -64.78 52.29 -69.14
CA GLN A 2 -64.09 51.41 -70.08
C GLN A 2 -64.38 49.92 -69.80
N GLU A 3 -65.10 49.26 -70.71
CA GLU A 3 -65.13 47.81 -70.76
C GLU A 3 -63.70 47.32 -71.05
N SER A 4 -63.22 46.37 -70.25
CA SER A 4 -61.88 45.82 -70.46
C SER A 4 -61.87 44.96 -71.71
N ASP A 5 -60.86 45.13 -72.58
CA ASP A 5 -60.68 44.37 -73.83
C ASP A 5 -60.43 42.86 -73.65
N ILE A 6 -60.44 42.36 -72.41
CA ILE A 6 -60.15 40.97 -72.06
C ILE A 6 -61.41 40.30 -71.50
N LYS A 7 -61.83 39.20 -72.15
CA LYS A 7 -62.95 38.35 -71.71
C LYS A 7 -62.70 37.86 -70.28
N TRP A 8 -63.70 37.94 -69.40
CA TRP A 8 -63.57 37.60 -67.97
C TRP A 8 -62.96 36.20 -67.73
N ALA A 9 -63.35 35.22 -68.56
CA ALA A 9 -62.84 33.86 -68.49
C ALA A 9 -61.33 33.73 -68.78
N SER A 10 -60.74 34.62 -69.58
CA SER A 10 -59.32 34.58 -69.95
C SER A 10 -58.43 35.46 -69.07
N ARG A 11 -58.96 36.08 -68.01
CA ARG A 11 -58.16 36.94 -67.12
C ARG A 11 -57.20 36.16 -66.22
N TRP A 12 -57.56 34.91 -65.88
CA TRP A 12 -56.72 34.03 -65.09
C TRP A 12 -55.64 33.31 -65.92
N ASP A 13 -55.80 33.24 -67.25
CA ASP A 13 -54.80 32.64 -68.15
C ASP A 13 -53.45 33.36 -68.05
N SER A 14 -53.42 34.68 -67.85
CA SER A 14 -52.16 35.42 -67.70
C SER A 14 -51.37 35.04 -66.44
N TYR A 15 -52.06 34.64 -65.36
CA TYR A 15 -51.41 34.14 -64.14
C TYR A 15 -51.04 32.66 -64.24
N LEU A 16 -51.79 31.86 -65.01
CA LEU A 16 -51.45 30.46 -65.31
C LEU A 16 -50.30 30.34 -66.34
N LEU A 17 -50.16 31.33 -67.23
CA LEU A 17 -49.05 31.49 -68.19
C LEU A 17 -47.81 32.16 -67.59
N MET A 18 -47.87 32.64 -66.33
CA MET A 18 -46.68 32.94 -65.53
C MET A 18 -46.03 31.61 -65.13
N THR A 19 -45.49 30.92 -66.11
CA THR A 19 -44.58 29.80 -65.93
C THR A 19 -43.24 30.39 -65.48
N ASP A 20 -43.16 30.76 -64.20
CA ASP A 20 -41.98 31.32 -63.56
C ASP A 20 -40.93 30.23 -63.26
N ASP A 21 -40.83 29.23 -64.15
CA ASP A 21 -39.95 28.05 -64.02
C ASP A 21 -38.49 28.46 -63.90
N GLN A 22 -38.09 29.57 -64.55
CA GLN A 22 -36.73 30.08 -64.48
C GLN A 22 -36.39 30.64 -63.08
N ILE A 23 -37.31 31.35 -62.42
CA ILE A 23 -37.08 31.87 -61.06
C ILE A 23 -37.17 30.74 -60.03
N HIS A 24 -38.11 29.80 -60.20
CA HIS A 24 -38.24 28.64 -59.31
C HIS A 24 -37.01 27.73 -59.35
N TRP A 25 -36.52 27.33 -60.53
CA TRP A 25 -35.32 26.50 -60.65
C TRP A 25 -34.07 27.19 -60.10
N PHE A 26 -33.91 28.51 -60.33
CA PHE A 26 -32.81 29.28 -59.75
C PHE A 26 -32.84 29.30 -58.21
N SER A 27 -34.03 29.45 -57.62
CA SER A 27 -34.20 29.38 -56.16
C SER A 27 -33.89 27.99 -55.58
N ILE A 28 -34.21 26.92 -56.31
CA ILE A 28 -33.89 25.53 -55.94
C ILE A 28 -32.37 25.31 -55.98
N VAL A 29 -31.69 25.74 -57.04
CA VAL A 29 -30.23 25.60 -57.15
C VAL A 29 -29.51 26.41 -56.07
N ASN A 30 -29.94 27.65 -55.82
CA ASN A 30 -29.34 28.52 -54.80
C ASN A 30 -29.51 27.94 -53.38
N SER A 31 -30.72 27.47 -53.03
CA SER A 31 -30.96 26.83 -51.73
C SER A 31 -30.19 25.51 -51.58
N LEU A 32 -30.07 24.72 -52.65
CA LEU A 32 -29.23 23.51 -52.66
C LEU A 32 -27.75 23.84 -52.38
N MET A 33 -27.20 24.88 -53.02
CA MET A 33 -25.82 25.30 -52.78
C MET A 33 -25.59 25.71 -51.32
N ILE A 34 -26.52 26.47 -50.72
CA ILE A 34 -26.42 26.88 -49.32
C ILE A 34 -26.45 25.67 -48.38
N VAL A 35 -27.36 24.70 -48.61
CA VAL A 35 -27.46 23.48 -47.80
C VAL A 35 -26.20 22.62 -47.91
N LEU A 36 -25.65 22.46 -49.12
CA LEU A 36 -24.39 21.74 -49.33
C LEU A 36 -23.21 22.42 -48.62
N PHE A 37 -23.13 23.75 -48.70
CA PHE A 37 -22.06 24.50 -48.04
C PHE A 37 -22.15 24.40 -46.50
N LEU A 38 -23.35 24.59 -45.94
CA LEU A 38 -23.58 24.49 -44.50
C LEU A 38 -23.32 23.07 -43.98
N SER A 39 -23.77 22.04 -44.70
CA SER A 39 -23.50 20.64 -44.32
C SER A 39 -22.01 20.31 -44.36
N GLY A 40 -21.27 20.81 -45.37
CA GLY A 40 -19.80 20.68 -45.43
C GLY A 40 -19.09 21.37 -44.26
N MET A 41 -19.53 22.58 -43.88
CA MET A 41 -18.97 23.31 -42.74
C MET A 41 -19.21 22.57 -41.42
N VAL A 42 -20.43 22.08 -41.20
CA VAL A 42 -20.78 21.29 -40.01
C VAL A 42 -19.97 19.99 -39.96
N ALA A 43 -19.86 19.28 -41.09
CA ALA A 43 -19.06 18.05 -41.16
C ALA A 43 -17.57 18.32 -40.84
N MET A 44 -16.99 19.42 -41.33
CA MET A 44 -15.62 19.81 -41.03
C MET A 44 -15.41 20.11 -39.54
N ILE A 45 -16.34 20.85 -38.91
CA ILE A 45 -16.29 21.14 -37.46
C ILE A 45 -16.37 19.83 -36.67
N MET A 46 -17.32 18.94 -37.02
CA MET A 46 -17.54 17.67 -36.33
C MET A 46 -16.32 16.74 -36.43
N LEU A 47 -15.74 16.59 -37.63
CA LEU A 47 -14.53 15.80 -37.82
C LEU A 47 -13.37 16.38 -37.01
N ARG A 48 -13.19 17.70 -37.04
CA ARG A 48 -12.12 18.38 -36.28
C ARG A 48 -12.26 18.14 -34.77
N THR A 49 -13.47 18.23 -34.23
CA THR A 49 -13.72 17.95 -32.80
C THR A 49 -13.49 16.47 -32.47
N LEU A 50 -13.99 15.56 -33.30
CA LEU A 50 -13.89 14.12 -33.06
C LEU A 50 -12.44 13.62 -33.12
N TYR A 51 -11.67 14.06 -34.11
CA TYR A 51 -10.24 13.73 -34.19
C TYR A 51 -9.47 14.25 -32.97
N ARG A 52 -9.76 15.47 -32.52
CA ARG A 52 -9.14 16.04 -31.32
C ARG A 52 -9.47 15.22 -30.09
N ASP A 53 -10.73 14.84 -29.92
CA ASP A 53 -11.18 14.08 -28.75
C ASP A 53 -10.57 12.67 -28.73
N ILE A 54 -10.59 11.94 -29.86
CA ILE A 54 -9.93 10.62 -29.96
C ILE A 54 -8.43 10.74 -29.64
N SER A 55 -7.75 11.74 -30.21
CA SER A 55 -6.31 11.92 -29.95
C SER A 55 -6.01 12.18 -28.47
N LYS A 56 -6.91 12.91 -27.78
CA LYS A 56 -6.78 13.19 -26.36
C LYS A 56 -7.04 11.94 -25.51
N TYR A 57 -8.05 11.14 -25.84
CA TYR A 57 -8.33 9.89 -25.14
C TYR A 57 -7.19 8.89 -25.29
N ASN A 58 -6.66 8.70 -26.51
CA ASN A 58 -5.52 7.80 -26.72
C ASN A 58 -4.26 8.27 -25.96
N GLN A 59 -4.03 9.57 -25.85
CA GLN A 59 -2.91 10.11 -25.06
C GLN A 59 -3.08 9.86 -23.56
N LEU A 60 -4.29 9.97 -23.04
CA LEU A 60 -4.60 9.69 -21.64
C LEU A 60 -4.43 8.20 -21.32
N GLU A 61 -4.92 7.32 -22.18
CA GLU A 61 -4.77 5.86 -22.04
C GLU A 61 -3.29 5.45 -22.06
N THR A 62 -2.51 6.02 -22.99
CA THR A 62 -1.05 5.77 -23.05
C THR A 62 -0.33 6.30 -21.79
N GLN A 63 -0.75 7.44 -21.23
CA GLN A 63 -0.19 7.98 -20.00
C GLN A 63 -0.57 7.16 -18.77
N GLU A 64 -1.82 6.69 -18.67
CA GLU A 64 -2.27 5.83 -17.58
C GLU A 64 -1.53 4.48 -17.61
N GLU A 65 -1.41 3.84 -18.77
CA GLU A 65 -0.63 2.59 -18.91
C GLU A 65 0.84 2.80 -18.51
N ALA A 66 1.47 3.90 -18.96
CA ALA A 66 2.84 4.24 -18.56
C ALA A 66 2.96 4.55 -17.05
N GLN A 67 1.93 5.12 -16.43
CA GLN A 67 1.90 5.43 -15.01
C GLN A 67 1.66 4.17 -14.16
N GLU A 68 0.83 3.23 -14.62
CA GLU A 68 0.64 1.92 -13.97
C GLU A 68 1.89 1.04 -14.07
N GLU A 69 2.58 1.05 -15.21
CA GLU A 69 3.87 0.37 -15.39
C GLU A 69 4.97 0.90 -14.45
N THR A 70 4.85 2.13 -13.97
CA THR A 70 5.85 2.81 -13.13
C THR A 70 5.46 2.91 -11.65
N GLY A 71 4.18 2.90 -11.29
CA GLY A 71 3.75 3.07 -9.90
C GLY A 71 3.90 1.78 -9.07
N TRP A 72 2.87 0.94 -9.09
CA TRP A 72 2.80 -0.26 -8.24
C TRP A 72 3.86 -1.31 -8.57
N LYS A 73 4.25 -1.42 -9.85
CA LYS A 73 5.25 -2.36 -10.34
C LYS A 73 6.65 -2.06 -9.79
N LEU A 74 7.00 -0.77 -9.62
CA LEU A 74 8.24 -0.36 -8.97
C LEU A 74 8.17 -0.54 -7.44
N VAL A 75 7.03 -0.25 -6.82
CA VAL A 75 6.83 -0.41 -5.37
C VAL A 75 6.91 -1.88 -4.93
N HIS A 76 6.46 -2.83 -5.76
CA HIS A 76 6.54 -4.25 -5.45
C HIS A 76 7.98 -4.72 -5.18
N GLY A 77 8.98 -4.12 -5.85
CA GLY A 77 10.40 -4.40 -5.57
C GLY A 77 10.91 -3.77 -4.26
N ASP A 78 10.31 -2.67 -3.84
CA ASP A 78 10.73 -1.88 -2.69
C ASP A 78 10.18 -2.41 -1.38
N VAL A 79 8.97 -2.97 -1.39
CA VAL A 79 8.33 -3.62 -0.24
C VAL A 79 9.17 -4.80 0.30
N PHE A 80 9.90 -5.50 -0.57
CA PHE A 80 10.74 -6.64 -0.18
C PHE A 80 12.22 -6.28 0.00
N ARG A 81 12.58 -4.99 -0.03
CA ARG A 81 13.96 -4.61 0.30
C ARG A 81 14.23 -4.91 1.78
N PRO A 82 15.35 -5.58 2.10
CA PRO A 82 15.73 -5.79 3.48
C PRO A 82 15.97 -4.41 4.13
N PRO A 83 15.50 -4.20 5.37
CA PRO A 83 15.74 -2.96 6.10
C PRO A 83 17.23 -2.80 6.38
N ALA A 84 17.70 -1.55 6.50
CA ALA A 84 19.12 -1.22 6.70
C ALA A 84 19.77 -1.97 7.89
N ASN A 85 18.99 -2.23 8.95
CA ASN A 85 19.42 -2.97 10.15
C ASN A 85 18.60 -4.25 10.35
N SER A 86 18.55 -5.11 9.34
CA SER A 86 17.77 -6.37 9.37
C SER A 86 18.17 -7.31 10.50
N ASP A 87 19.47 -7.42 10.82
CA ASP A 87 19.99 -8.26 11.91
C ASP A 87 19.33 -7.93 13.26
N TRP A 88 19.35 -6.65 13.65
CA TRP A 88 18.80 -6.20 14.93
C TRP A 88 17.28 -6.32 14.98
N LEU A 89 16.60 -6.04 13.88
CA LEU A 89 15.16 -6.23 13.78
C LEU A 89 14.79 -7.70 14.03
N CYS A 90 15.51 -8.64 13.43
CA CYS A 90 15.28 -10.07 13.65
C CYS A 90 15.47 -10.48 15.11
N VAL A 91 16.52 -9.97 15.77
CA VAL A 91 16.77 -10.20 17.19
C VAL A 91 15.61 -9.67 18.05
N TYR A 92 15.19 -8.42 17.85
CA TYR A 92 14.10 -7.83 18.62
C TYR A 92 12.76 -8.54 18.39
N VAL A 93 12.46 -8.95 17.17
CA VAL A 93 11.24 -9.71 16.87
C VAL A 93 11.26 -11.07 17.55
N GLY A 94 12.39 -11.79 17.51
CA GLY A 94 12.54 -13.06 18.21
C GLY A 94 12.34 -12.93 19.72
N THR A 95 13.01 -11.96 20.34
CA THR A 95 12.84 -11.64 21.77
C THR A 95 11.40 -11.21 22.09
N GLY A 96 10.75 -10.46 21.21
CA GLY A 96 9.34 -10.07 21.35
C GLY A 96 8.40 -11.27 21.37
N VAL A 97 8.59 -12.24 20.47
CA VAL A 97 7.84 -13.51 20.46
C VAL A 97 8.05 -14.28 21.76
N GLN A 98 9.28 -14.28 22.29
CA GLN A 98 9.58 -14.92 23.58
C GLN A 98 8.77 -14.31 24.72
N PHE A 99 8.81 -12.97 24.85
CA PHE A 99 8.06 -12.25 25.88
C PHE A 99 6.55 -12.41 25.73
N PHE A 100 6.05 -12.37 24.50
CA PHE A 100 4.63 -12.56 24.23
C PHE A 100 4.17 -13.96 24.62
N GLY A 101 4.94 -15.00 24.26
CA GLY A 101 4.67 -16.38 24.68
C GLY A 101 4.72 -16.56 26.19
N MET A 102 5.73 -15.97 26.85
CA MET A 102 5.84 -15.92 28.31
C MET A 102 4.60 -15.28 28.96
N MET A 103 4.18 -14.11 28.44
CA MET A 103 3.03 -13.36 28.95
C MET A 103 1.75 -14.19 28.80
N LEU A 104 1.50 -14.77 27.63
CA LEU A 104 0.32 -15.59 27.38
C LEU A 104 0.27 -16.80 28.30
N VAL A 105 1.34 -17.58 28.38
CA VAL A 105 1.37 -18.79 29.22
C VAL A 105 1.22 -18.44 30.70
N THR A 106 1.91 -17.39 31.16
CA THR A 106 1.77 -16.92 32.55
C THR A 106 0.34 -16.45 32.84
N MET A 107 -0.30 -15.75 31.91
CA MET A 107 -1.70 -15.32 32.04
C MET A 107 -2.64 -16.53 32.14
N VAL A 108 -2.44 -17.57 31.33
CA VAL A 108 -3.24 -18.80 31.42
C VAL A 108 -3.09 -19.48 32.79
N PHE A 109 -1.85 -19.65 33.28
CA PHE A 109 -1.62 -20.22 34.61
C PHE A 109 -2.19 -19.36 35.74
N ALA A 110 -2.20 -18.03 35.57
CA ALA A 110 -2.82 -17.10 36.51
C ALA A 110 -4.34 -17.30 36.57
N VAL A 111 -5.01 -17.34 35.42
CA VAL A 111 -6.48 -17.51 35.32
C VAL A 111 -6.92 -18.88 35.86
N LEU A 112 -6.14 -19.93 35.63
CA LEU A 112 -6.42 -21.28 36.15
C LEU A 112 -6.14 -21.43 37.66
N GLY A 113 -5.61 -20.40 38.32
CA GLY A 113 -5.34 -20.41 39.76
C GLY A 113 -4.11 -21.24 40.17
N PHE A 114 -3.26 -21.67 39.22
CA PHE A 114 -2.05 -22.43 39.51
C PHE A 114 -0.93 -21.57 40.16
N LEU A 115 -1.00 -20.24 40.01
CA LEU A 115 -0.08 -19.31 40.67
C LEU A 115 -0.54 -19.01 42.10
N SER A 116 -0.33 -19.95 43.03
CA SER A 116 -0.54 -19.69 44.46
C SER A 116 0.64 -18.89 45.04
N PRO A 117 0.41 -17.70 45.66
CA PRO A 117 1.46 -16.89 46.31
C PRO A 117 2.22 -17.63 47.43
N SER A 118 1.71 -18.76 47.89
CA SER A 118 2.28 -19.57 48.97
C SER A 118 3.53 -20.35 48.55
N ASN A 119 3.79 -20.55 47.24
CA ASN A 119 4.97 -21.28 46.76
C ASN A 119 5.91 -20.37 45.94
N ARG A 120 6.42 -19.30 46.57
CA ARG A 120 7.22 -18.25 45.92
C ARG A 120 8.42 -18.78 45.13
N GLY A 121 9.04 -19.88 45.59
CA GLY A 121 10.15 -20.53 44.89
C GLY A 121 9.73 -21.28 43.62
N GLY A 122 8.60 -22.00 43.66
CA GLY A 122 8.10 -22.78 42.52
C GLY A 122 7.65 -21.91 41.33
N LEU A 123 7.14 -20.71 41.61
CA LEU A 123 6.78 -19.75 40.57
C LEU A 123 8.02 -19.24 39.83
N MET A 124 9.09 -18.92 40.56
CA MET A 124 10.35 -18.46 39.98
C MET A 124 10.99 -19.53 39.08
N THR A 125 11.01 -20.79 39.53
CA THR A 125 11.55 -21.89 38.73
C THR A 125 10.70 -22.16 37.49
N ALA A 126 9.37 -22.10 37.60
CA ALA A 126 8.48 -22.24 36.45
C ALA A 126 8.70 -21.13 35.41
N MET A 127 8.87 -19.88 35.84
CA MET A 127 9.18 -18.76 34.94
C MET A 127 10.53 -18.94 34.22
N LEU A 128 11.55 -19.44 34.91
CA LEU A 128 12.87 -19.71 34.31
C LEU A 128 12.79 -20.85 33.27
N LEU A 129 12.11 -21.95 33.60
CA LEU A 129 11.92 -23.06 32.66
C LEU A 129 11.12 -22.63 31.43
N LEU A 130 10.06 -21.86 31.64
CA LEU A 130 9.26 -21.31 30.56
C LEU A 130 10.09 -20.36 29.68
N TRP A 131 10.96 -19.54 30.28
CA TRP A 131 11.86 -18.64 29.55
C TRP A 131 12.78 -19.42 28.60
N VAL A 132 13.42 -20.48 29.11
CA VAL A 132 14.29 -21.36 28.31
C VAL A 132 13.50 -22.03 27.18
N PHE A 133 12.31 -22.56 27.47
CA PHE A 133 11.47 -23.21 26.47
C PHE A 133 11.03 -22.23 25.36
N MET A 134 10.59 -21.02 25.74
CA MET A 134 10.19 -19.97 24.79
C MET A 134 11.37 -19.47 23.95
N GLY A 135 12.62 -19.71 24.38
CA GLY A 135 13.83 -19.44 23.60
C GLY A 135 13.87 -20.19 22.26
N LEU A 136 13.23 -21.37 22.16
CA LEU A 136 13.10 -22.11 20.91
C LEU A 136 12.25 -21.35 19.88
N LEU A 137 11.11 -20.80 20.32
CA LEU A 137 10.23 -19.99 19.48
C LEU A 137 10.89 -18.68 19.09
N ALA A 138 11.64 -18.07 20.02
CA ALA A 138 12.41 -16.86 19.77
C ALA A 138 13.44 -17.07 18.64
N GLY A 139 14.24 -18.14 18.74
CA GLY A 139 15.26 -18.49 17.75
C GLY A 139 14.67 -18.89 16.40
N TYR A 140 13.53 -19.59 16.39
CA TYR A 140 12.81 -19.93 15.16
C TYR A 140 12.32 -18.67 14.44
N SER A 141 11.60 -17.79 15.15
CA SER A 141 11.03 -16.57 14.59
C SER A 141 12.09 -15.59 14.09
N SER A 142 13.18 -15.37 14.85
CA SER A 142 14.28 -14.50 14.43
C SER A 142 15.01 -15.06 13.20
N SER A 143 15.31 -16.37 13.20
CA SER A 143 15.98 -17.03 12.07
C SER A 143 15.10 -17.08 10.82
N ARG A 144 13.79 -17.26 10.98
CA ARG A 144 12.86 -17.29 9.85
C ARG A 144 12.74 -15.90 9.21
N LEU A 145 12.60 -14.86 10.02
CA LEU A 145 12.57 -13.48 9.53
C LEU A 145 13.90 -13.10 8.88
N TYR A 146 15.03 -13.56 9.42
CA TYR A 146 16.34 -13.31 8.84
C TYR A 146 16.52 -13.96 7.46
N LYS A 147 16.03 -15.20 7.29
CA LYS A 147 15.99 -15.87 5.99
C LYS A 147 15.10 -15.14 4.98
N LEU A 148 14.00 -14.51 5.44
CA LEU A 148 13.14 -13.69 4.57
C LEU A 148 13.91 -12.49 3.99
N PHE A 149 14.82 -11.90 4.77
CA PHE A 149 15.70 -10.82 4.34
C PHE A 149 16.94 -11.29 3.57
N LYS A 150 16.97 -12.55 3.11
CA LYS A 150 18.07 -13.17 2.35
C LYS A 150 19.40 -13.25 3.13
N GLY A 151 19.34 -13.25 4.47
CA GLY A 151 20.53 -13.45 5.30
C GLY A 151 21.02 -14.90 5.29
N SER A 152 22.33 -15.13 5.13
CA SER A 152 22.94 -16.46 5.13
C SER A 152 23.30 -16.97 6.53
N GLU A 153 23.76 -16.07 7.40
CA GLU A 153 24.33 -16.36 8.73
C GLU A 153 23.27 -16.54 9.85
N TRP A 154 22.29 -17.42 9.64
CA TRP A 154 21.20 -17.64 10.60
C TRP A 154 21.68 -18.07 12.00
N LYS A 155 22.84 -18.76 12.08
CA LYS A 155 23.45 -19.17 13.35
C LYS A 155 23.87 -17.95 14.19
N ASN A 156 24.41 -16.92 13.55
CA ASN A 156 24.84 -15.70 14.24
C ASN A 156 23.63 -14.95 14.81
N ILE A 157 22.54 -14.87 14.05
CA ILE A 157 21.29 -14.26 14.53
C ILE A 157 20.67 -15.06 15.68
N ALA A 158 20.68 -16.40 15.62
CA ALA A 158 20.19 -17.24 16.71
C ALA A 158 21.01 -17.01 17.99
N LEU A 159 22.35 -16.97 17.89
CA LEU A 159 23.23 -16.66 19.03
C LEU A 159 22.98 -15.24 19.56
N ARG A 160 22.90 -14.23 18.69
CA ARG A 160 22.59 -12.85 19.10
C ARG A 160 21.24 -12.78 19.80
N THR A 161 20.21 -13.48 19.31
CA THR A 161 18.88 -13.52 19.95
C THR A 161 18.96 -14.12 21.35
N ALA A 162 19.75 -15.17 21.54
CA ALA A 162 19.94 -15.82 22.83
C ALA A 162 20.71 -14.95 23.84
N PHE A 163 21.74 -14.21 23.41
CA PHE A 163 22.62 -13.47 24.32
C PHE A 163 22.27 -12.00 24.52
N THR A 164 21.58 -11.34 23.59
CA THR A 164 21.37 -9.88 23.66
C THR A 164 20.58 -9.49 24.90
N PHE A 165 19.43 -10.13 25.16
CA PHE A 165 18.61 -9.77 26.30
C PHE A 165 19.21 -10.23 27.65
N PRO A 166 19.59 -11.51 27.84
CA PRO A 166 20.26 -11.94 29.07
C PRO A 166 21.57 -11.20 29.34
N GLY A 167 22.36 -10.93 28.30
CA GLY A 167 23.59 -10.17 28.39
C GLY A 167 23.36 -8.72 28.82
N SER A 168 22.30 -8.08 28.31
CA SER A 168 21.93 -6.71 28.74
C SER A 168 21.53 -6.67 30.23
N VAL A 169 20.71 -7.63 30.68
CA VAL A 169 20.29 -7.73 32.09
C VAL A 169 21.48 -8.04 32.99
N PHE A 170 22.35 -8.97 32.58
CA PHE A 170 23.57 -9.30 33.31
C PHE A 170 24.50 -8.09 33.42
N THR A 171 24.65 -7.30 32.35
CA THR A 171 25.49 -6.09 32.36
C THR A 171 24.96 -5.06 33.36
N VAL A 172 23.65 -4.78 33.34
CA VAL A 172 23.02 -3.87 34.31
C VAL A 172 23.20 -4.39 35.74
N PHE A 173 22.93 -5.68 35.96
CA PHE A 173 23.12 -6.32 37.26
C PHE A 173 24.58 -6.22 37.73
N PHE A 174 25.54 -6.45 36.85
CA PHE A 174 26.97 -6.40 37.15
C PHE A 174 27.40 -5.00 37.59
N PHE A 175 26.99 -3.94 36.88
CA PHE A 175 27.29 -2.57 37.28
C PHE A 175 26.64 -2.20 38.61
N LEU A 176 25.37 -2.56 38.81
CA LEU A 176 24.69 -2.35 40.10
C LEU A 176 25.41 -3.09 41.23
N ASN A 177 25.88 -4.31 40.98
CA ASN A 177 26.59 -5.10 41.96
C ASN A 177 27.93 -4.44 42.37
N ILE A 178 28.69 -3.90 41.42
CA ILE A 178 29.91 -3.12 41.70
C ILE A 178 29.64 -1.95 42.63
N LEU A 179 28.55 -1.19 42.40
CA LEU A 179 28.18 -0.06 43.25
C LEU A 179 27.83 -0.51 44.68
N ILE A 180 27.08 -1.61 44.82
CA ILE A 180 26.70 -2.19 46.11
C ILE A 180 27.95 -2.69 46.85
N TRP A 181 28.92 -3.26 46.14
CA TRP A 181 30.18 -3.72 46.69
C TRP A 181 31.02 -2.56 47.24
N GLY A 182 31.04 -1.41 46.54
CA GLY A 182 31.69 -0.18 47.01
C GLY A 182 31.10 0.37 48.32
N GLN A 183 29.81 0.16 48.55
CA GLN A 183 29.12 0.53 49.80
C GLN A 183 29.31 -0.48 50.94
N LYS A 184 30.11 -1.54 50.74
CA LYS A 184 30.30 -2.65 51.69
C LYS A 184 28.98 -3.28 52.16
N SER A 185 27.96 -3.26 51.31
CA SER A 185 26.65 -3.81 51.66
C SER A 185 26.68 -5.34 51.63
N SER A 186 26.02 -5.96 52.60
CA SER A 186 25.86 -7.42 52.69
C SER A 186 25.01 -8.02 51.55
N GLY A 187 24.35 -7.18 50.76
CA GLY A 187 23.59 -7.58 49.57
C GLY A 187 24.44 -7.77 48.31
N ALA A 188 25.75 -7.51 48.35
CA ALA A 188 26.62 -7.70 47.20
C ALA A 188 26.87 -9.20 46.94
N VAL A 189 26.54 -9.65 45.73
CA VAL A 189 26.78 -11.03 45.31
C VAL A 189 28.28 -11.23 45.06
N PRO A 190 28.94 -12.25 45.66
CA PRO A 190 30.35 -12.54 45.43
C PRO A 190 30.69 -12.77 43.95
N PHE A 191 31.90 -12.37 43.54
CA PHE A 191 32.38 -12.59 42.16
C PHE A 191 32.32 -14.05 41.72
N THR A 192 32.61 -14.99 42.62
CA THR A 192 32.56 -16.44 42.36
C THR A 192 31.16 -16.92 42.00
N THR A 193 30.12 -16.41 42.67
CA THR A 193 28.73 -16.75 42.36
C THR A 193 28.26 -16.14 41.04
N MET A 194 28.82 -15.01 40.61
CA MET A 194 28.53 -14.44 39.29
C MET A 194 29.07 -15.33 38.17
N PHE A 195 30.29 -15.83 38.29
CA PHE A 195 30.86 -16.79 37.33
C PHE A 195 30.07 -18.11 37.31
N ALA A 196 29.65 -18.61 38.48
CA ALA A 196 28.86 -19.83 38.58
C ALA A 196 27.44 -19.72 37.98
N LEU A 197 26.90 -18.50 37.84
CA LEU A 197 25.59 -18.27 37.20
C LEU A 197 25.68 -18.09 35.68
N VAL A 198 26.87 -17.74 35.16
CA VAL A 198 27.11 -17.54 33.73
C VAL A 198 27.60 -18.82 33.05
N LEU A 199 28.34 -19.66 33.78
CA LEU A 199 28.79 -20.99 33.35
C LEU A 199 27.65 -22.02 33.42
#